data_AF-A0A7W0VF76-F1
#
_entry.id   AF-A0A7W0VF76-F1
#
_cell.length_a   1.000
_cell.length_b   1.000
_cell.length_c   1.000
_cell.angle_alpha   90.00
_cell.angle_beta   90.00
_cell.angle_gamma   90.00
#
_symmetry.space_group_name_H-M   'P 1'
#
loop_
_entity.id
_entity.type
_entity.pdbx_description
1 polymer ?
#
loop_
_entity_poly.entity_id
_entity_poly.type
_entity_poly.pdbx_seq_one_letter_code
_entity_poly.pdbx_strand_id
1 'polypeptide(L)' 'MEPVCVADFERLAEERLEPGAFGYYAGGAGDELALAGNVEAWRRLLLRPRVLVDVSDVSTATT' A
#
# COMPACT_ATOMS: atom_id res chain seq x y z
N MET A 1 -8.99 5.03 15.88
CA MET A 1 -9.14 5.54 14.49
C MET A 1 -9.76 4.44 13.67
N GLU A 2 -10.78 4.74 12.87
CA GLU A 2 -11.30 3.80 11.87
C GLU A 2 -10.41 3.89 10.61
N PRO A 3 -9.75 2.79 10.18
CA PRO A 3 -8.84 2.83 9.04
C PRO A 3 -9.63 3.00 7.73
N VAL A 4 -9.17 3.92 6.86
CA VAL A 4 -9.82 4.24 5.58
C VAL A 4 -8.96 3.77 4.39
N CYS A 5 -7.65 3.70 4.57
CA CYS A 5 -6.70 3.20 3.59
C CYS A 5 -5.75 2.16 4.21
N VAL A 6 -5.02 1.43 3.36
CA VAL A 6 -4.10 0.38 3.82
C VAL A 6 -3.00 0.94 4.74
N ALA A 7 -2.51 2.17 4.48
CA ALA A 7 -1.47 2.80 5.29
C ALA A 7 -1.91 3.11 6.74
N ASP A 8 -3.22 3.23 7.01
CA ASP A 8 -3.71 3.44 8.37
C ASP A 8 -3.43 2.23 9.28
N PHE A 9 -3.34 1.03 8.70
CA PHE A 9 -3.05 -0.17 9.47
C PHE A 9 -1.63 -0.18 10.03
N GLU A 10 -0.66 0.40 9.34
CA GLU A 10 0.72 0.50 9.83
C GLU A 10 0.78 1.35 11.10
N ARG A 11 0.10 2.51 11.10
CA ARG A 11 -0.03 3.38 12.27
C ARG A 11 -0.76 2.70 13.43
N LEU A 12 -1.85 2.00 13.13
CA LEU A 12 -2.59 1.22 14.12
C LEU A 12 -1.78 0.03 14.66
N ALA A 13 -0.84 -0.51 13.88
CA ALA A 13 0.05 -1.57 14.31
C ALA A 13 1.18 -1.02 15.19
N GLU A 14 1.74 0.14 14.86
CA GLU A 14 2.72 0.85 15.71
C GLU A 14 2.17 1.12 17.12
N GLU A 15 0.89 1.48 17.22
CA GLU A 15 0.20 1.72 18.50
C GLU A 15 -0.06 0.43 19.32
N ARG A 16 -0.05 -0.76 18.70
CA ARG A 16 -0.56 -2.00 19.31
C ARG A 16 0.46 -3.12 19.45
N LEU A 17 1.49 -3.13 18.61
CA LEU A 17 2.53 -4.15 18.63
C LEU A 17 3.64 -3.74 19.59
N GLU A 18 4.28 -4.75 20.18
CA GLU A 18 5.55 -4.52 20.89
C GLU A 18 6.58 -3.92 19.92
N PRO A 19 7.45 -2.98 20.36
CA PRO A 19 8.35 -2.25 19.47
C PRO A 19 9.25 -3.14 18.60
N GLY A 20 9.73 -4.26 19.14
CA GLY A 20 10.54 -5.23 18.40
C GLY A 20 9.76 -5.96 17.31
N ALA A 21 8.48 -6.29 17.58
CA ALA A 21 7.61 -6.92 16.60
C ALA A 21 7.22 -5.93 15.49
N PHE A 22 6.88 -4.69 15.86
CA PHE A 22 6.62 -3.64 14.87
C PHE A 22 7.83 -3.39 13.97
N GLY A 23 9.01 -3.18 14.56
CA GLY A 23 10.25 -2.96 13.80
C GLY A 23 10.63 -4.12 12.88
N TYR A 24 10.32 -5.37 13.28
CA TYR A 24 10.55 -6.54 12.42
C TYR A 24 9.67 -6.55 11.16
N TYR A 25 8.41 -6.11 11.27
CA TYR A 25 7.48 -6.08 10.14
C TYR A 25 7.60 -4.82 9.28
N ALA A 26 7.85 -3.67 9.90
CA ALA A 26 7.94 -2.38 9.21
C ALA A 26 9.31 -2.14 8.57
N GLY A 27 10.39 -2.72 9.12
CA GLY A 27 11.76 -2.45 8.72
C GLY A 27 12.15 -2.99 7.35
N GLY A 28 12.99 -2.22 6.65
CA GLY A 28 13.64 -2.60 5.40
C GLY A 28 15.11 -2.97 5.58
N ALA A 29 15.80 -3.23 4.47
CA ALA A 29 17.24 -3.50 4.49
C ALA A 29 18.06 -2.20 4.48
N GLY A 30 19.10 -2.14 5.30
CA GLY A 30 20.09 -1.06 5.28
C GLY A 30 19.48 0.31 5.58
N ASP A 31 19.62 1.24 4.65
CA ASP A 31 19.07 2.60 4.69
C ASP A 31 17.63 2.70 4.15
N GLU A 32 17.01 1.57 3.84
CA GLU A 32 15.60 1.45 3.44
C GLU A 32 15.23 2.19 2.13
N LEU A 33 16.22 2.56 1.31
CA LEU A 33 15.98 3.24 0.04
C LEU A 33 15.10 2.44 -0.92
N ALA A 34 15.26 1.12 -0.95
CA ALA A 34 14.42 0.23 -1.75
C ALA A 34 12.98 0.17 -1.21
N LEU A 35 12.80 0.18 0.12
CA LEU A 35 11.48 0.18 0.75
C LEU A 35 10.70 1.44 0.37
N ALA A 36 11.31 2.62 0.54
CA ALA A 36 10.72 3.89 0.11
C ALA A 36 10.50 3.92 -1.41
N GLY A 37 11.49 3.47 -2.18
CA GLY A 37 11.46 3.44 -3.64
C GLY A 37 10.30 2.61 -4.22
N ASN A 38 9.91 1.52 -3.56
CA ASN A 38 8.80 0.66 -3.98
C ASN A 38 7.47 1.43 -4.02
N VAL A 39 7.20 2.27 -3.03
CA VAL A 39 5.97 3.09 -2.96
C VAL A 39 6.05 4.25 -3.95
N GLU A 40 7.18 4.95 -3.99
CA GLU A 40 7.37 6.10 -4.89
C GLU A 40 7.30 5.70 -6.37
N ALA A 41 7.61 4.44 -6.71
CA ALA A 41 7.51 3.94 -8.07
C ALA A 41 6.11 4.06 -8.67
N TRP A 42 5.08 3.76 -7.89
CA TRP A 42 3.70 3.82 -8.34
C TRP A 42 3.23 5.24 -8.63
N ARG A 43 3.73 6.23 -7.88
CA ARG A 43 3.35 7.65 -8.07
C ARG A 43 3.84 8.22 -9.41
N ARG A 44 4.82 7.58 -10.04
CA ARG A 44 5.34 7.98 -11.35
C ARG A 44 4.48 7.47 -12.52
N LEU A 45 3.55 6.55 -12.25
CA LEU A 45 2.70 5.96 -13.27
C LEU A 45 1.32 6.63 -13.25
N LEU A 46 0.83 6.99 -14.43
CA LEU A 46 -0.49 7.59 -14.60
C LEU A 46 -1.38 6.65 -15.39
N LEU A 47 -2.60 6.46 -14.91
CA LEU A 47 -3.66 5.83 -15.69
C LEU A 47 -4.18 6.83 -16.72
N ARG A 48 -4.58 6.33 -17.90
CA ARG A 48 -5.31 7.10 -18.90
C ARG A 48 -6.76 6.59 -18.97
N PRO A 49 -7.68 7.14 -18.16
CA PRO A 49 -9.04 6.64 -18.08
C PRO A 49 -9.75 6.68 -19.44
N ARG A 50 -10.61 5.71 -19.69
CA ARG A 50 -11.48 5.65 -20.87
C ARG A 50 -12.89 5.99 -20.40
N VAL A 51 -13.48 7.02 -21.03
CA VAL A 51 -14.82 7.51 -20.68
C VAL A 51 -15.87 6.87 -21.58
N LEU A 52 -17.13 6.91 -21.13
CA LEU A 52 -18.29 6.33 -21.83
C LEU A 52 -18.16 4.81 -22.08
N VAL A 53 -17.51 4.11 -21.16
CA VAL A 53 -17.42 2.65 -21.14
C VAL A 53 -18.43 2.14 -20.13
N ASP A 54 -19.28 1.19 -20.54
CA ASP A 54 -20.15 0.47 -19.60
C ASP A 54 -19.29 -0.46 -18.75
N VAL A 55 -19.33 -0.24 -17.45
CA VAL A 55 -18.59 -1.00 -16.42
C VAL A 55 -19.55 -1.60 -15.40
N SER A 56 -20.80 -1.88 -15.81
CA SER A 56 -21.81 -2.52 -14.97
C SER A 56 -21.44 -3.93 -14.52
N ASP A 57 -20.60 -4.62 -15.29
CA ASP A 57 -19.98 -5.91 -14.91
C ASP A 57 -18.46 -5.84 -15.10
N VAL A 58 -17.71 -6.05 -14.00
CA VAL A 58 -16.25 -6.00 -13.97
C VAL A 58 -15.73 -7.25 -13.27
N SER A 59 -14.81 -7.96 -13.90
CA SER A 59 -14.16 -9.13 -13.33
C SER A 59 -12.66 -8.89 -13.11
N THR A 60 -12.18 -9.28 -11.94
CA THR A 60 -10.74 -9.34 -11.61
C THR A 60 -10.22 -10.78 -11.56
N ALA A 61 -10.98 -11.75 -12.07
CA ALA A 61 -10.56 -13.15 -12.10
C ALA A 61 -9.34 -13.34 -13.02
N THR A 62 -8.46 -14.27 -12.66
CA THR A 62 -7.27 -14.66 -13.42
C THR A 62 -7.12 -16.17 -13.42
N THR A 63 -6.39 -16.73 -14.40
CA THR A 63 -5.99 -18.15 -14.45
C THR A 63 -4.60 -18.32 -13.82
#